data_AF-A0A3M5WXV9-F1
#
_entry.id   AF-A0A3M5WXV9-F1
#
_cell.length_a   1.000
_cell.length_b   1.000
_cell.length_c   1.000
_cell.angle_alpha   90.00
_cell.angle_beta   90.00
_cell.angle_gamma   90.00
#
_symmetry.space_group_name_H-M   'P 1'
#
loop_
_entity.id
_entity.type
_entity.pdbx_description
1 polymer ?
#
loop_
_entity_poly.entity_id
_entity_poly.type
_entity_poly.pdbx_seq_one_letter_code
_entity_poly.pdbx_strand_id
1 'polypeptide(L)'
;ALNALSKRPGTPDCAAAASALASRLANDRDLRNTLNPQELANALNALSKWPDTPDCADAANALASRLADERTLRNALNPQDMANVLNAMSKWPDTPDCADAANALASRLAN
;
A
#
# COMPACT_ATOMS: atom_id res chain seq x y z
N ALA A 1 9.33 -3.96 -8.82
CA ALA A 1 9.15 -5.43 -8.72
C ALA A 1 7.71 -5.81 -8.39
N LEU A 2 7.14 -5.39 -7.25
CA LEU A 2 5.75 -5.71 -6.86
C LEU A 2 4.70 -5.42 -7.94
N ASN A 3 4.74 -4.23 -8.56
CA ASN A 3 3.81 -3.87 -9.63
C ASN A 3 3.97 -4.72 -10.92
N ALA A 4 5.12 -5.37 -11.13
CA ALA A 4 5.28 -6.30 -12.25
C ALA A 4 4.68 -7.67 -11.91
N LEU A 5 4.89 -8.14 -10.68
CA LEU A 5 4.33 -9.41 -10.18
C LEU A 5 2.80 -9.38 -10.12
N SER A 6 2.22 -8.22 -9.80
CA SER A 6 0.76 -8.04 -9.69
C SER A 6 0.02 -8.21 -11.02
N LYS A 7 0.74 -8.25 -12.15
CA LYS A 7 0.17 -8.55 -13.47
C LYS A 7 -0.15 -10.04 -13.67
N ARG A 8 0.39 -10.93 -12.82
CA ARG A 8 0.18 -12.38 -12.88
C ARG A 8 -0.10 -12.96 -11.49
N PRO A 9 -1.15 -12.51 -10.78
CA PRO A 9 -1.36 -12.87 -9.38
C PRO A 9 -1.67 -14.36 -9.16
N GLY A 10 -2.20 -15.04 -10.18
CA GLY A 10 -2.55 -16.46 -10.12
C GLY A 10 -1.40 -17.44 -10.33
N THR A 11 -0.18 -16.98 -10.61
CA THR A 11 0.99 -17.87 -10.67
C THR A 11 1.63 -18.00 -9.27
N PRO A 12 1.85 -19.22 -8.76
CA PRO A 12 2.42 -19.43 -7.42
C PRO A 12 3.75 -18.69 -7.19
N ASP A 13 4.62 -18.65 -8.20
CA ASP A 13 5.92 -17.97 -8.10
C ASP A 13 5.77 -16.46 -7.91
N CYS A 14 4.80 -15.83 -8.58
CA CYS A 14 4.55 -14.39 -8.38
C CYS A 14 3.94 -14.11 -7.01
N ALA A 15 3.08 -14.98 -6.49
CA ALA A 15 2.54 -14.86 -5.14
C ALA A 15 3.64 -15.01 -4.08
N ALA A 16 4.52 -16.01 -4.22
CA ALA A 16 5.65 -16.22 -3.31
C ALA A 16 6.64 -15.04 -3.35
N ALA A 17 6.99 -14.55 -4.54
CA ALA A 17 7.85 -13.37 -4.68
C ALA A 17 7.20 -12.09 -4.12
N ALA A 18 5.87 -11.94 -4.29
CA ALA A 18 5.13 -10.83 -3.70
C ALA A 18 5.12 -10.91 -2.17
N SER A 19 4.89 -12.10 -1.60
CA SER A 19 4.96 -12.34 -0.15
C SER A 19 6.34 -11.97 0.41
N ALA A 20 7.42 -12.44 -0.23
CA ALA A 20 8.78 -12.15 0.21
C ALA A 20 9.11 -10.64 0.15
N LEU A 21 8.69 -9.94 -0.91
CA LEU A 21 8.86 -8.49 -1.01
C LEU A 21 7.99 -7.72 -0.01
N ALA A 22 6.77 -8.20 0.23
CA ALA A 22 5.86 -7.62 1.21
C ALA A 22 6.40 -7.79 2.63
N SER A 23 6.88 -8.99 2.99
CA SER A 23 7.53 -9.25 4.27
C SER A 23 8.72 -8.33 4.51
N ARG A 24 9.55 -8.10 3.48
CA ARG A 24 10.63 -7.11 3.56
C ARG A 24 10.11 -5.69 3.80
N LEU A 25 9.08 -5.25 3.06
CA LEU A 25 8.47 -3.94 3.28
C LEU A 25 7.83 -3.82 4.66
N ALA A 26 7.24 -4.88 5.22
CA ALA A 26 6.64 -4.87 6.54
C ALA A 26 7.68 -4.75 7.67
N ASN A 27 8.90 -5.27 7.46
CA ASN A 27 9.94 -5.32 8.49
C ASN A 27 11.05 -4.26 8.34
N ASP A 28 11.23 -3.69 7.14
CA ASP A 28 12.29 -2.73 6.85
C ASP A 28 11.72 -1.30 6.71
N ARG A 29 11.80 -0.53 7.80
CA ARG A 29 11.34 0.86 7.84
C ARG A 29 12.10 1.76 6.88
N ASP A 30 13.42 1.57 6.75
CA ASP A 30 14.24 2.41 5.89
C ASP A 30 13.87 2.18 4.43
N LEU A 31 13.68 0.92 4.04
CA LEU A 31 13.16 0.58 2.71
C LEU A 31 11.80 1.24 2.45
N ARG A 32 10.84 1.17 3.40
CA ARG A 32 9.55 1.87 3.25
C ARG A 32 9.72 3.38 3.06
N ASN A 33 10.66 3.99 3.77
CA ASN A 33 10.89 5.43 3.73
C ASN A 33 11.58 5.89 2.43
N THR A 34 12.29 4.99 1.73
CA THR A 34 12.85 5.30 0.40
C THR A 34 11.78 5.44 -0.68
N LEU A 35 10.59 4.86 -0.48
CA LEU A 35 9.50 4.94 -1.46
C LEU A 35 8.99 6.37 -1.55
N ASN A 36 8.97 6.90 -2.78
CA ASN A 36 8.31 8.15 -3.08
C ASN A 36 6.76 7.98 -3.09
N PRO A 37 5.96 9.06 -3.15
CA PRO A 37 4.50 8.96 -3.09
C PRO A 37 3.88 8.03 -4.15
N GLN A 38 4.37 8.12 -5.39
CA GLN A 38 3.87 7.30 -6.51
C GLN A 38 4.25 5.82 -6.33
N GLU A 39 5.47 5.55 -5.88
CA GLU A 39 5.95 4.19 -5.61
C GLU A 39 5.19 3.53 -4.46
N LEU A 40 4.89 4.29 -3.40
CA LEU A 40 4.04 3.84 -2.30
C LEU A 40 2.63 3.49 -2.80
N ALA A 41 1.99 4.37 -3.58
CA ALA A 41 0.66 4.13 -4.11
C ALA A 41 0.62 2.89 -5.03
N ASN A 42 1.65 2.72 -5.87
CA ASN A 42 1.81 1.54 -6.72
C ASN A 42 2.07 0.27 -5.91
N ALA A 43 2.84 0.35 -4.83
CA ALA A 43 3.09 -0.78 -3.94
C ALA A 43 1.79 -1.23 -3.27
N LEU A 44 1.02 -0.31 -2.67
CA LEU A 44 -0.29 -0.61 -2.09
C LEU A 44 -1.25 -1.25 -3.10
N ASN A 45 -1.38 -0.66 -4.30
CA ASN A 45 -2.23 -1.21 -5.34
C ASN A 45 -1.76 -2.60 -5.81
N ALA A 46 -0.46 -2.85 -5.87
CA ALA A 46 0.08 -4.17 -6.20
C ALA A 46 -0.20 -5.21 -5.09
N LEU A 47 0.02 -4.86 -3.83
CA LEU A 47 -0.25 -5.72 -2.67
C LEU A 47 -1.74 -6.10 -2.60
N SER A 48 -2.63 -5.19 -3.00
CA SER A 48 -4.08 -5.43 -3.03
C SER A 48 -4.53 -6.60 -3.93
N LYS A 49 -3.63 -7.15 -4.75
CA LYS A 49 -3.88 -8.35 -5.55
C LYS A 49 -3.80 -9.66 -4.75
N TRP A 50 -3.23 -9.62 -3.55
CA TRP A 50 -3.12 -10.75 -2.64
C TRP A 50 -3.62 -10.35 -1.24
N PRO A 51 -4.90 -9.98 -1.09
CA PRO A 51 -5.43 -9.48 0.17
C PRO A 51 -5.40 -10.54 1.29
N ASP A 52 -5.49 -11.81 0.91
CA ASP A 52 -5.47 -12.96 1.83
C ASP A 52 -4.05 -13.41 2.23
N THR A 53 -3.01 -12.76 1.69
CA THR A 53 -1.61 -13.04 2.07
C THR A 53 -1.22 -12.18 3.28
N PRO A 54 -0.90 -12.76 4.45
CA PRO A 54 -0.60 -11.99 5.66
C PRO A 54 0.53 -10.97 5.48
N ASP A 55 1.63 -11.35 4.83
CA ASP A 55 2.74 -10.43 4.53
C ASP A 55 2.28 -9.21 3.72
N CYS A 56 1.31 -9.39 2.80
CA CYS A 56 0.78 -8.30 2.00
C CYS A 56 -0.11 -7.36 2.82
N ALA A 57 -0.90 -7.91 3.74
CA ALA A 57 -1.69 -7.11 4.69
C ALA A 57 -0.77 -6.32 5.64
N ASP A 58 0.26 -6.95 6.20
CA ASP A 58 1.22 -6.30 7.10
C ASP A 58 1.99 -5.18 6.40
N ALA A 59 2.44 -5.42 5.17
CA ALA A 59 3.11 -4.40 4.36
C ALA A 59 2.16 -3.24 4.03
N ALA A 60 0.91 -3.52 3.69
CA ALA A 60 -0.09 -2.50 3.42
C ALA A 60 -0.39 -1.67 4.65
N ASN A 61 -0.54 -2.30 5.83
CA ASN A 61 -0.73 -1.63 7.11
C ASN A 61 0.45 -0.68 7.40
N ALA A 62 1.68 -1.15 7.25
CA ALA A 62 2.87 -0.34 7.50
C ALA A 62 3.01 0.86 6.55
N LEU A 63 2.64 0.69 5.27
CA LEU A 63 2.61 1.79 4.30
C LEU A 63 1.46 2.77 4.57
N ALA A 64 0.30 2.26 5.01
CA ALA A 64 -0.85 3.08 5.38
C ALA A 64 -0.57 3.93 6.62
N SER A 65 0.06 3.35 7.66
CA SER A 65 0.51 4.05 8.86
C SER A 65 1.42 5.23 8.51
N ARG A 66 2.44 4.97 7.67
CA ARG A 66 3.32 6.04 7.15
C ARG A 66 2.54 7.14 6.44
N LEU A 67 1.57 6.76 5.60
CA LEU A 67 0.75 7.72 4.87
C LEU A 67 -0.13 8.55 5.81
N ALA A 68 -0.74 7.95 6.84
CA ALA A 68 -1.52 8.67 7.84
C ALA A 68 -0.66 9.74 8.56
N ASP A 69 0.55 9.36 8.99
CA ASP A 69 1.48 10.21 9.72
C ASP A 69 2.09 11.33 8.86
N GLU A 70 2.49 11.04 7.63
CA GLU A 70 3.21 11.97 6.76
C GLU A 70 2.27 12.82 5.90
N ARG A 71 1.85 13.98 6.41
CA ARG A 71 0.99 14.94 5.66
C ARG A 71 1.61 15.39 4.32
N THR A 72 2.94 15.57 4.27
CA THR A 72 3.65 15.95 3.04
C THR A 72 3.57 14.85 1.98
N LEU A 73 3.72 13.59 2.38
CA LEU A 73 3.56 12.41 1.53
C LEU A 73 2.13 12.34 0.97
N ARG A 74 1.12 12.49 1.83
CA ARG A 74 -0.30 12.56 1.42
C ARG A 74 -0.58 13.66 0.41
N ASN A 75 -0.02 14.84 0.61
CA ASN A 75 -0.26 15.99 -0.26
C ASN A 75 0.44 15.87 -1.61
N ALA A 76 1.51 15.09 -1.69
CA ALA A 76 2.24 14.84 -2.92
C ALA A 76 1.57 13.80 -3.84
N LEU A 77 0.58 13.05 -3.34
CA LEU A 77 -0.20 12.12 -4.16
C LEU A 77 -1.05 12.88 -5.18
N ASN A 78 -0.92 12.49 -6.45
CA ASN A 78 -1.81 12.97 -7.50
C ASN A 78 -3.18 12.23 -7.45
N PRO A 79 -4.18 12.62 -8.25
CA PRO A 79 -5.49 11.97 -8.24
C PRO A 79 -5.47 10.46 -8.52
N GLN A 80 -4.62 10.00 -9.44
CA GLN A 80 -4.50 8.58 -9.76
C GLN A 80 -3.87 7.79 -8.60
N ASP A 81 -2.86 8.36 -7.95
CA ASP A 81 -2.22 7.75 -6.78
C ASP A 81 -3.21 7.62 -5.63
N MET A 82 -4.02 8.67 -5.37
CA MET A 82 -5.08 8.62 -4.37
C MET A 82 -6.11 7.53 -4.66
N ALA A 83 -6.56 7.41 -5.92
CA ALA A 83 -7.50 6.37 -6.32
C ALA A 83 -6.91 4.96 -6.11
N ASN A 84 -5.63 4.77 -6.44
CA ASN A 84 -4.92 3.51 -6.22
C ASN A 84 -4.82 3.15 -4.74
N VAL A 85 -4.52 4.14 -3.88
CA VAL A 85 -4.42 3.95 -2.43
C VAL A 85 -5.77 3.58 -1.83
N LEU A 86 -6.83 4.33 -2.16
CA LEU A 86 -8.19 4.05 -1.67
C LEU A 86 -8.70 2.67 -2.13
N ASN A 87 -8.44 2.32 -3.40
CA ASN A 87 -8.76 0.99 -3.92
C ASN A 87 -8.02 -0.12 -3.16
N ALA A 88 -6.74 0.09 -2.83
CA ALA A 88 -5.97 -0.87 -2.04
C ALA A 88 -6.53 -1.01 -0.61
N MET A 89 -6.79 0.09 0.08
CA MET A 89 -7.33 0.10 1.45
C MET A 89 -8.70 -0.58 1.55
N SER A 90 -9.51 -0.52 0.49
CA SER A 90 -10.79 -1.25 0.43
C SER A 90 -10.66 -2.78 0.58
N LYS A 91 -9.44 -3.32 0.43
CA LYS A 91 -9.16 -4.76 0.63
C LYS A 91 -8.91 -5.15 2.08
N TRP A 92 -8.62 -4.18 2.94
CA TRP A 92 -8.33 -4.40 4.36
C TRP A 92 -9.13 -3.43 5.23
N PRO A 93 -10.48 -3.48 5.18
CA PRO A 93 -11.34 -2.54 5.91
C PRO A 93 -11.18 -2.64 7.44
N ASP A 94 -10.80 -3.82 7.93
CA ASP A 94 -10.63 -4.10 9.37
C ASP A 94 -9.23 -3.75 9.89
N THR A 95 -8.37 -3.17 9.04
CA THR A 95 -7.00 -2.80 9.39
C THR A 95 -6.96 -1.32 9.80
N PRO A 96 -6.68 -0.99 11.08
CA PRO A 96 -6.82 0.37 11.61
C PRO A 96 -6.05 1.43 10.82
N ASP A 97 -4.78 1.18 10.47
CA ASP A 97 -3.98 2.17 9.75
C ASP A 97 -4.48 2.39 8.32
N CYS A 98 -5.08 1.36 7.70
CA CYS A 98 -5.73 1.48 6.40
C CYS A 98 -6.99 2.35 6.48
N ALA A 99 -7.79 2.20 7.55
CA ALA A 99 -8.95 3.06 7.79
C ALA A 99 -8.54 4.51 8.07
N ASP A 100 -7.52 4.72 8.90
CA ASP A 100 -7.02 6.05 9.26
C ASP A 100 -6.44 6.79 8.05
N ALA A 101 -5.65 6.11 7.24
CA ALA A 101 -5.11 6.69 6.01
C ALA A 101 -6.20 6.96 4.97
N ALA A 102 -7.21 6.10 4.84
CA ALA A 102 -8.37 6.36 3.98
C ALA A 102 -9.16 7.60 4.43
N ASN A 103 -9.41 7.73 5.73
CA ASN A 103 -10.07 8.90 6.34
C ASN A 103 -9.25 10.19 6.13
N ALA A 104 -7.93 10.10 6.27
CA ALA A 104 -7.01 11.20 6.04
C ALA A 104 -7.02 11.67 4.57
N LEU A 105 -7.17 10.76 3.61
CA LEU A 105 -7.32 11.08 2.19
C LEU A 105 -8.71 11.65 1.88
N ALA A 106 -9.77 11.08 2.45
CA ALA A 106 -11.13 11.59 2.29
C ALA A 106 -11.25 13.04 2.81
N SER A 107 -10.64 13.33 3.95
CA SER A 107 -10.58 14.68 4.53
C SER A 107 -9.84 15.67 3.63
N ARG A 108 -8.80 15.22 2.89
CA ARG A 108 -8.11 16.05 1.90
C ARG A 108 -8.99 16.36 0.70
N LEU A 109 -9.80 15.42 0.24
CA LEU A 109 -10.69 15.61 -0.91
C LEU A 109 -11.89 16.51 -0.60
N ALA A 110 -12.28 16.62 0.67
CA ALA A 110 -13.39 17.45 1.13
C ALA A 110 -12.99 18.93 1.39
N ASN A 111 -11.69 19.23 1.44
CA ASN A 111 -11.13 20.58 1.65
C ASN A 111 -10.59 21.18 0.36
#